data_AF-A0A927MQ23-F1
#
_entry.id   AF-A0A927MQ23-F1
#
_cell.length_a   1.000
_cell.length_b   1.000
_cell.length_c   1.000
_cell.angle_alpha   90.00
_cell.angle_beta   90.00
_cell.angle_gamma   90.00
#
_symmetry.space_group_name_H-M   'P 1'
#
loop_
_entity.id
_entity.type
_entity.pdbx_description
1 polymer ?
#
loop_
_entity_poly.entity_id
_entity_poly.type
_entity_poly.pdbx_seq_one_letter_code
_entity_poly.pdbx_strand_id
1 'polypeptide(L)'
;MSKWGYFGLVFTGAISAIGIYFTNYWTSPIDVYPGGNGNVALFPIFLATPFIILFVAMLFVFFDRILQRTSTKLTGIMALATALFVVVISVVSVNNARALDLIDAYGGRLEGLGLFNSHTNSAFFHVGTFFVIICVGFLLPALVRLLERKK
;
A
#
# COMPACT_ATOMS: atom_id res chain seq x y z
N MET A 1 -14.08 -10.09 16.15
CA MET A 1 -14.60 -8.75 15.81
C MET A 1 -16.12 -8.89 15.66
N SER A 2 -16.93 -7.87 15.92
CA SER A 2 -18.38 -7.96 15.65
C SER A 2 -18.63 -7.97 14.13
N LYS A 3 -19.82 -8.41 13.69
CA LYS A 3 -20.21 -8.35 12.26
C LYS A 3 -20.07 -6.94 11.68
N TRP A 4 -20.47 -5.94 12.46
CA TRP A 4 -20.32 -4.51 12.13
C TRP A 4 -18.85 -4.07 12.05
N GLY A 5 -17.98 -4.62 12.90
CA GLY A 5 -16.55 -4.37 12.80
C GLY A 5 -15.95 -4.93 11.50
N TYR A 6 -16.30 -6.17 11.12
CA TYR A 6 -15.85 -6.75 9.84
C TYR A 6 -16.34 -5.93 8.64
N PHE A 7 -17.62 -5.54 8.66
CA PHE A 7 -18.18 -4.66 7.65
C PHE A 7 -17.41 -3.33 7.58
N GLY A 8 -17.15 -2.70 8.73
CA GLY A 8 -16.35 -1.48 8.82
C GLY A 8 -14.93 -1.64 8.23
N LEU A 9 -14.25 -2.75 8.52
CA LEU A 9 -12.93 -3.05 7.96
C LEU A 9 -12.97 -3.15 6.44
N VAL A 10 -13.92 -3.91 5.90
CA VAL A 10 -14.06 -4.07 4.44
C VAL A 10 -14.45 -2.75 3.78
N PHE A 11 -15.40 -2.02 4.35
CA PHE A 11 -15.87 -0.75 3.83
C PHE A 11 -14.78 0.32 3.80
N THR A 12 -14.08 0.52 4.92
CA THR A 12 -12.96 1.48 4.99
C THR A 12 -11.79 1.06 4.10
N GLY A 13 -11.52 -0.24 3.99
CA GLY A 13 -10.53 -0.77 3.05
C GLY A 13 -10.88 -0.50 1.58
N ALA A 14 -12.15 -0.67 1.21
CA ALA A 14 -12.62 -0.37 -0.14
C ALA A 14 -12.49 1.12 -0.47
N ILE A 15 -12.92 2.02 0.43
CA ILE A 15 -12.76 3.48 0.25
C ILE A 15 -11.28 3.85 0.14
N SER A 16 -10.42 3.25 0.97
CA SER A 16 -8.97 3.47 0.93
C SER A 16 -8.38 3.07 -0.42
N ALA A 17 -8.73 1.89 -0.92
CA ALA A 17 -8.26 1.39 -2.22
C ALA A 17 -8.75 2.28 -3.37
N ILE A 18 -10.02 2.71 -3.34
CA ILE A 18 -10.60 3.63 -4.32
C ILE A 18 -9.86 4.98 -4.30
N GLY A 19 -9.64 5.56 -3.12
CA GLY A 19 -8.93 6.83 -2.99
C GLY A 19 -7.50 6.78 -3.52
N ILE A 20 -6.78 5.70 -3.22
CA ILE A 20 -5.43 5.44 -3.72
C ILE A 20 -5.45 5.27 -5.25
N TYR A 21 -6.37 4.48 -5.78
CA TYR A 21 -6.52 4.25 -7.22
C TYR A 21 -6.80 5.53 -8.01
N PHE A 22 -7.78 6.34 -7.57
CA PHE A 22 -8.10 7.60 -8.25
C PHE A 22 -6.96 8.61 -8.15
N THR A 23 -6.29 8.67 -7.01
CA THR A 23 -5.11 9.53 -6.84
C THR A 23 -3.99 9.10 -7.78
N ASN A 24 -3.75 7.79 -7.93
CA ASN A 24 -2.77 7.27 -8.88
C ASN A 24 -3.13 7.62 -10.32
N TYR A 25 -4.38 7.37 -10.72
CA TYR A 25 -4.87 7.65 -12.07
C TYR A 25 -4.72 9.14 -12.43
N TRP A 26 -5.03 10.05 -11.49
CA TRP A 26 -4.92 11.50 -11.72
C TRP A 26 -3.51 12.07 -11.52
N THR A 27 -2.61 11.35 -10.85
CA THR A 27 -1.19 11.74 -10.72
C THR A 27 -0.31 11.13 -11.82
N SER A 28 -0.87 10.27 -12.65
CA SER A 28 -0.23 9.68 -13.81
C SER A 28 -0.21 10.68 -14.96
N PRO A 29 0.95 11.00 -15.56
CA PRO A 29 1.01 12.03 -16.58
C PRO A 29 0.35 11.53 -17.86
N ILE A 30 -0.64 12.26 -18.37
CA ILE A 30 -1.19 12.01 -19.71
C ILE A 30 -0.69 13.04 -20.72
N ASP A 31 -0.49 14.30 -20.35
CA ASP A 31 0.24 15.26 -21.17
C ASP A 31 0.49 16.53 -20.35
N VAL A 32 1.62 17.18 -20.61
CA VAL A 32 2.04 18.55 -20.23
C VAL A 32 1.10 19.28 -19.25
N TYR A 33 1.39 19.20 -17.95
CA TYR A 33 1.07 20.29 -17.02
C TYR A 33 2.24 20.52 -16.07
N PRO A 34 2.88 21.70 -16.09
CA PRO A 34 3.95 22.02 -15.16
C PRO A 34 3.35 22.17 -13.76
N GLY A 35 4.00 21.56 -12.78
CA GLY A 35 3.48 21.43 -11.42
C GLY A 35 3.31 22.74 -10.64
N GLY A 36 2.70 22.63 -9.46
CA GLY A 36 2.76 23.63 -8.41
C GLY A 36 1.55 23.64 -7.46
N ASN A 37 1.77 23.25 -6.19
CA ASN A 37 1.01 23.67 -4.99
C ASN A 37 -0.53 23.79 -5.06
N GLY A 38 -1.20 22.77 -5.60
CA GLY A 38 -2.67 22.70 -5.60
C GLY A 38 -3.18 21.47 -6.33
N ASN A 39 -2.50 20.34 -6.18
CA ASN A 39 -2.74 19.17 -7.02
C ASN A 39 -4.12 18.57 -6.73
N VAL A 40 -5.12 18.90 -7.57
CA VAL A 40 -6.48 18.34 -7.50
C VAL A 40 -6.43 16.81 -7.49
N ALA A 41 -5.40 16.20 -8.09
CA ALA A 41 -5.17 14.77 -8.05
C ALA A 41 -4.99 14.20 -6.64
N LEU A 42 -4.63 15.01 -5.64
CA LEU A 42 -4.49 14.61 -4.23
C LEU A 42 -5.78 14.73 -3.42
N PHE A 43 -6.84 15.35 -3.95
CA PHE A 43 -8.13 15.44 -3.24
C PHE A 43 -8.73 14.06 -2.91
N PRO A 44 -8.71 13.06 -3.82
CA PRO A 44 -9.22 11.73 -3.50
C PRO A 44 -8.49 11.08 -2.31
N ILE A 45 -7.16 11.18 -2.22
CA ILE A 45 -6.42 10.64 -1.09
C ILE A 45 -6.69 11.44 0.20
N PHE A 46 -6.80 12.76 0.14
CA PHE A 46 -7.12 13.58 1.30
C PHE A 46 -8.49 13.20 1.89
N LEU A 47 -9.50 13.01 1.04
CA LEU A 47 -10.82 12.53 1.45
C LEU A 47 -10.79 11.08 1.96
N ALA A 48 -9.95 10.22 1.37
CA ALA A 48 -9.79 8.84 1.81
C ALA A 48 -8.97 8.71 3.11
N THR A 49 -8.16 9.70 3.49
CA THR A 49 -7.25 9.65 4.64
C THR A 49 -7.91 9.22 5.96
N PRO A 50 -9.06 9.79 6.40
CA PRO A 50 -9.71 9.30 7.63
C PRO A 50 -10.10 7.82 7.54
N PHE A 51 -10.52 7.35 6.36
CA PHE A 51 -10.84 5.94 6.12
C PHE A 51 -9.60 5.06 6.09
N ILE A 52 -8.47 5.56 5.56
CA ILE A 52 -7.17 4.87 5.57
C ILE A 52 -6.69 4.68 7.01
N ILE A 53 -6.74 5.73 7.83
CA ILE A 53 -6.36 5.65 9.25
C ILE A 53 -7.24 4.63 9.98
N LEU A 54 -8.55 4.72 9.79
CA LEU A 54 -9.51 3.81 10.41
C LEU A 54 -9.31 2.36 9.94
N PHE A 55 -9.08 2.17 8.64
CA PHE A 55 -8.76 0.88 8.04
C PHE A 55 -7.51 0.28 8.67
N VAL A 56 -6.40 1.03 8.73
CA VAL A 56 -5.14 0.57 9.35
C VAL A 56 -5.37 0.19 10.81
N ALA A 57 -6.04 1.03 11.60
CA ALA A 57 -6.32 0.74 13.00
C ALA A 57 -7.14 -0.56 13.18
N MET A 58 -8.21 -0.74 12.38
CA MET A 58 -9.01 -1.96 12.42
C MET A 58 -8.24 -3.18 11.91
N LEU A 59 -7.35 -3.00 10.93
CA LEU A 59 -6.52 -4.05 10.36
C LEU A 59 -5.54 -4.61 11.40
N PHE A 60 -4.92 -3.74 12.20
CA PHE A 60 -4.09 -4.15 13.34
C PHE A 60 -4.87 -5.01 14.34
N VAL A 61 -6.04 -4.53 14.78
CA VAL A 61 -6.89 -5.26 15.73
C VAL A 61 -7.35 -6.60 15.15
N PHE A 62 -7.65 -6.63 13.85
CA PHE A 62 -8.06 -7.84 13.15
C PHE A 62 -6.93 -8.87 13.11
N PHE A 63 -5.72 -8.47 12.69
CA PHE A 63 -4.57 -9.36 12.62
C PHE A 63 -4.09 -9.81 13.99
N ASP A 64 -4.06 -8.94 15.00
CA ASP A 64 -3.73 -9.33 16.37
C ASP A 64 -4.66 -10.45 16.87
N ARG A 65 -5.99 -10.32 16.67
CA ARG A 65 -6.94 -11.36 17.04
C ARG A 65 -6.75 -12.68 16.29
N ILE A 66 -6.38 -12.62 15.00
CA ILE A 66 -6.05 -13.82 14.24
C ILE A 66 -4.81 -14.48 14.84
N LEU A 67 -3.74 -13.71 15.01
CA LEU A 67 -2.47 -14.17 15.51
C LEU A 67 -2.58 -14.75 16.91
N GLN A 68 -3.45 -14.19 17.77
CA GLN A 68 -3.76 -14.74 19.10
C GLN A 68 -4.20 -16.20 19.05
N ARG A 69 -4.97 -16.59 18.03
CA ARG A 69 -5.49 -17.95 17.82
C ARG A 69 -4.52 -18.84 17.04
N THR A 70 -3.45 -18.28 16.50
CA THR A 70 -2.47 -18.98 15.67
C THR A 70 -1.27 -19.45 16.50
N SER A 71 -0.73 -20.62 16.16
CA SER A 71 0.49 -21.13 16.80
C SER A 71 1.72 -20.29 16.44
N THR A 72 2.69 -20.19 17.34
CA THR A 72 3.90 -19.38 17.14
C THR A 72 4.70 -19.80 15.90
N LYS A 73 4.75 -21.12 15.61
CA LYS A 73 5.40 -21.64 14.39
C LYS A 73 4.73 -21.10 13.13
N LEU A 74 3.39 -21.16 13.08
CA LEU A 74 2.63 -20.68 11.94
C LEU A 74 2.72 -19.14 11.83
N THR A 75 2.68 -18.41 12.94
CA THR A 75 2.95 -16.97 12.98
C THR A 75 4.31 -16.63 12.38
N GLY A 76 5.36 -17.38 12.72
CA GLY A 76 6.70 -17.18 12.16
C GLY A 76 6.75 -17.40 10.64
N ILE A 77 6.13 -18.48 10.15
CA ILE A 77 6.04 -18.77 8.71
C ILE A 77 5.28 -17.68 7.97
N MET A 78 4.13 -17.26 8.51
CA MET A 78 3.33 -16.19 7.92
C MET A 78 4.09 -14.87 7.91
N ALA A 79 4.79 -14.50 9.00
CA ALA A 79 5.59 -13.29 9.06
C ALA A 79 6.73 -13.31 8.03
N LEU A 80 7.43 -14.44 7.89
CA LEU A 80 8.47 -14.60 6.88
C LEU A 80 7.90 -14.48 5.46
N ALA A 81 6.78 -15.16 5.17
CA ALA A 81 6.12 -15.09 3.88
C ALA A 81 5.66 -13.66 3.55
N THR A 82 5.08 -12.95 4.50
CA THR A 82 4.69 -11.55 4.35
C THR A 82 5.90 -10.64 4.13
N ALA A 83 7.00 -10.84 4.87
CA ALA A 83 8.22 -10.07 4.68
C ALA A 83 8.83 -10.30 3.28
N LEU A 84 8.89 -11.55 2.82
CA LEU A 84 9.33 -11.90 1.47
C LEU A 84 8.44 -11.25 0.40
N PHE A 85 7.12 -11.24 0.60
CA PHE A 85 6.19 -10.60 -0.31
C PHE A 85 6.42 -9.08 -0.41
N VAL A 86 6.68 -8.39 0.71
CA VAL A 86 7.06 -6.97 0.72
C VAL A 86 8.36 -6.73 -0.03
N VAL A 87 9.37 -7.59 0.14
CA VAL A 87 10.63 -7.51 -0.60
C VAL A 87 10.37 -7.67 -2.10
N VAL A 88 9.56 -8.65 -2.53
CA VAL A 88 9.22 -8.85 -3.93
C VAL A 88 8.54 -7.61 -4.54
N ILE A 89 7.53 -7.05 -3.87
CA ILE A 89 6.86 -5.82 -4.33
C ILE A 89 7.87 -4.68 -4.46
N SER A 90 8.76 -4.53 -3.48
CA SER A 90 9.77 -3.46 -3.46
C SER A 90 10.77 -3.62 -4.61
N VAL A 91 11.27 -4.82 -4.86
CA VAL A 91 12.19 -5.12 -5.98
C VAL A 91 11.53 -4.87 -7.32
N VAL A 92 10.29 -5.33 -7.53
CA VAL A 92 9.53 -5.07 -8.76
C VAL A 92 9.34 -3.56 -8.96
N SER A 93 9.00 -2.84 -7.89
CA SER A 93 8.79 -1.38 -7.95
C SER A 93 10.07 -0.64 -8.30
N VAL A 94 11.22 -1.03 -7.73
CA VAL A 94 12.54 -0.45 -8.05
C VAL A 94 12.96 -0.78 -9.49
N ASN A 95 12.73 -2.00 -9.95
CA ASN A 95 13.06 -2.38 -11.33
C ASN A 95 12.20 -1.63 -12.34
N ASN A 96 10.91 -1.45 -12.05
CA ASN A 96 10.02 -0.63 -12.87
C ASN A 96 10.48 0.83 -12.89
N ALA A 97 10.83 1.41 -11.73
CA ALA A 97 11.41 2.75 -11.64
C ALA A 97 12.65 2.91 -12.53
N ARG A 98 13.59 1.96 -12.45
CA ARG A 98 14.81 1.96 -13.30
C ARG A 98 14.50 1.84 -14.79
N ALA A 99 13.52 1.02 -15.16
CA ALA A 99 13.13 0.86 -16.56
C ALA A 99 12.55 2.16 -17.13
N LEU A 100 11.82 2.93 -16.32
CA LEU A 100 11.26 4.23 -16.71
C LEU A 100 12.35 5.26 -16.92
N ASP A 101 13.31 5.36 -16.00
CA ASP A 101 14.44 6.29 -16.11
C ASP A 101 15.24 6.02 -17.40
N LEU A 102 15.37 4.75 -17.81
CA LEU A 102 15.98 4.38 -19.09
C LEU A 102 15.13 4.82 -20.29
N ILE A 103 13.82 4.59 -20.27
CA ILE A 103 12.91 4.98 -21.37
C ILE A 103 12.91 6.50 -21.56
N ASP A 104 12.92 7.27 -20.47
CA ASP A 104 12.99 8.73 -20.48
C ASP A 104 14.34 9.21 -21.06
N ALA A 105 15.45 8.60 -20.64
CA ALA A 105 16.79 8.92 -21.14
C ALA A 105 16.97 8.67 -22.66
N TYR A 106 16.19 7.76 -23.25
CA TYR A 106 16.24 7.44 -24.69
C TYR A 106 15.10 8.08 -25.50
N GLY A 107 14.35 9.04 -24.93
CA GLY A 107 13.35 9.83 -25.66
C GLY A 107 12.11 9.04 -26.11
N GLY A 108 11.82 7.92 -25.47
CA GLY A 108 10.59 7.16 -25.73
C GLY A 108 9.37 7.96 -25.28
N ARG A 109 8.33 8.06 -26.12
CA ARG A 109 7.04 8.61 -25.69
C ARG A 109 6.51 7.75 -24.53
N LEU A 110 6.35 8.37 -23.36
CA LEU A 110 5.80 7.77 -22.13
C LEU A 110 4.27 7.55 -22.20
N GLU A 111 3.70 7.42 -23.40
CA GLU A 111 2.28 7.16 -23.64
C GLU A 111 1.99 5.69 -23.24
N GLY A 112 1.58 5.46 -21.99
CA GLY A 112 1.06 4.15 -21.54
C GLY A 112 1.65 3.60 -20.24
N LEU A 113 2.66 4.24 -19.64
CA LEU A 113 3.30 3.77 -18.40
C LEU A 113 2.57 4.20 -17.13
N GLY A 114 1.27 4.50 -17.25
CA GLY A 114 0.51 5.28 -16.29
C GLY A 114 0.23 4.65 -14.93
N LEU A 115 0.89 3.55 -14.57
CA LEU A 115 0.75 2.88 -13.27
C LEU A 115 2.06 2.83 -12.49
N PHE A 116 3.21 2.96 -13.17
CA PHE A 116 4.51 3.07 -12.53
C PHE A 116 5.20 4.25 -13.19
N ASN A 117 5.18 5.42 -12.56
CA ASN A 117 6.04 6.54 -12.91
C ASN A 117 6.86 6.91 -11.66
N SER A 118 8.18 7.05 -11.79
CA SER A 118 9.10 7.49 -10.74
C SER A 118 9.08 9.01 -10.53
N HIS A 119 8.57 9.78 -11.50
CA HIS A 119 8.59 11.24 -11.54
C HIS A 119 7.33 11.93 -10.99
N THR A 120 6.31 11.19 -10.53
CA THR A 120 5.16 11.76 -9.83
C THR A 120 4.88 11.02 -8.52
N ASN A 121 4.02 11.57 -7.67
CA ASN A 121 3.59 10.93 -6.41
C ASN A 121 2.93 9.54 -6.62
N SER A 122 2.85 9.03 -7.87
CA SER A 122 2.33 7.71 -8.25
C SER A 122 2.96 6.56 -7.47
N ALA A 123 4.22 6.63 -7.05
CA ALA A 123 4.84 5.60 -6.21
C ALA A 123 4.16 5.47 -4.84
N PHE A 124 3.72 6.57 -4.23
CA PHE A 124 3.01 6.57 -2.94
C PHE A 124 1.55 6.11 -3.08
N PHE A 125 0.94 6.36 -4.23
CA PHE A 125 -0.45 6.02 -4.51
C PHE A 125 -0.61 4.76 -5.34
N HIS A 126 0.44 3.97 -5.52
CA HIS A 126 0.35 2.73 -6.27
C HIS A 126 -0.42 1.66 -5.47
N VAL A 127 -1.11 0.76 -6.18
CA VAL A 127 -1.82 -0.40 -5.57
C VAL A 127 -0.86 -1.25 -4.74
N GLY A 128 0.40 -1.36 -5.16
CA GLY A 128 1.45 -2.04 -4.40
C GLY A 128 1.65 -1.43 -3.01
N THR A 129 1.59 -0.11 -2.88
CA THR A 129 1.75 0.60 -1.59
C THR A 129 0.59 0.29 -0.65
N PHE A 130 -0.63 0.14 -1.17
CA PHE A 130 -1.77 -0.34 -0.39
C PHE A 130 -1.55 -1.76 0.15
N PHE A 131 -1.03 -2.68 -0.67
CA PHE A 131 -0.67 -4.02 -0.20
C PHE A 131 0.46 -4.00 0.83
N VAL A 132 1.45 -3.12 0.66
CA VAL A 132 2.52 -2.93 1.65
C VAL A 132 1.95 -2.46 2.99
N ILE A 133 1.00 -1.52 3.01
CA ILE A 133 0.30 -1.11 4.24
C ILE A 133 -0.37 -2.31 4.92
N ILE A 134 -1.05 -3.16 4.14
CA ILE A 134 -1.68 -4.37 4.69
C ILE A 134 -0.64 -5.31 5.30
N CYS A 135 0.47 -5.52 4.60
CA CYS A 135 1.56 -6.37 5.05
C CYS A 135 2.22 -5.83 6.32
N VAL A 136 2.45 -4.53 6.42
CA VAL A 136 2.99 -3.87 7.62
C VAL A 136 2.02 -4.01 8.79
N GLY A 137 0.72 -3.84 8.56
CA GLY A 137 -0.32 -4.04 9.57
C GLY A 137 -0.36 -5.48 10.12
N PHE A 138 0.05 -6.47 9.33
CA PHE A 138 0.22 -7.86 9.79
C PHE A 138 1.57 -8.09 10.49
N LEU A 139 2.67 -7.57 9.92
CA LEU A 139 4.03 -7.83 10.39
C LEU A 139 4.27 -7.31 11.80
N LEU A 140 3.78 -6.10 12.12
CA LEU A 140 3.99 -5.49 13.43
C LEU A 140 3.42 -6.33 14.60
N PRO A 141 2.12 -6.71 14.62
CA PRO A 141 1.60 -7.58 15.67
C PRO A 141 2.22 -8.99 15.64
N ALA A 142 2.59 -9.50 14.47
CA ALA A 142 3.29 -10.78 14.37
C ALA A 142 4.67 -10.74 15.05
N LEU A 143 5.44 -9.67 14.82
CA LEU A 143 6.75 -9.46 15.45
C LEU A 143 6.62 -9.30 16.96
N VAL A 144 5.69 -8.47 17.45
CA VAL A 144 5.43 -8.30 18.89
C VAL A 144 5.16 -9.66 19.55
N ARG A 145 4.26 -10.47 18.98
CA ARG A 145 3.95 -11.81 19.51
C ARG A 145 5.17 -12.74 19.53
N LEU A 146 6.00 -12.70 18.48
CA LEU A 146 7.21 -13.53 18.39
C LEU A 146 8.28 -13.08 19.41
N LEU A 147 8.35 -11.78 19.73
CA LEU A 147 9.26 -11.22 20.73
C LEU A 147 8.81 -11.50 22.16
N GLU A 148 7.52 -11.35 22.46
CA GLU A 148 6.96 -11.60 23.80
C GLU A 148 7.13 -13.05 24.25
N ARG A 149 7.09 -14.01 23.32
CA ARG A 149 7.26 -15.44 23.62
C ARG A 149 8.71 -15.90 23.78
N LYS A 150 9.69 -15.04 23.45
CA LYS A 150 11.12 -15.33 23.68
C LYS A 150 11.59 -14.89 25.07
N LYS A 151 10.80 -14.10 25.78
CA LYS A 151 10.99 -13.77 27.20
C LYS A 151 10.37 -14.86 28.06
#